data_AF-A0A4Q4BS75-F1
#
_entry.id   AF-A0A4Q4BS75-F1
#
_cell.length_a   1.000
_cell.length_b   1.000
_cell.length_c   1.000
_cell.angle_alpha   90.00
_cell.angle_beta   90.00
_cell.angle_gamma   90.00
#
_symmetry.space_group_name_H-M   'P 1'
#
loop_
_entity.id
_entity.type
_entity.pdbx_description
1 polymer ?
#
loop_
_entity_poly.entity_id
_entity_poly.type
_entity_poly.pdbx_seq_one_letter_code
_entity_poly.pdbx_strand_id
1 'polypeptide(L)'
;MPAPTNEYSWDFSMGPGAWASWFAPSVVQDPTGDVTAFTRFHAPGTTDPNHVDGIGSLFLLAHLSIPTIGSAGVLNLADAEFEITIKGTDFEANGGKLMVWVCRYIPEEGVLRNYYVGLQVTNWANTGNDLAPGVTDEWQTLTVQLSDDPADWTYAGNAVSIQGDWADRYQPLDLASSLDMVNATLHLVMVADESDEGPTGFLDIANITVRTQTPATPVGVQTLGYQLFHGLEDQDASGLLAGDPAVDAGLTTYQLVAGSEANGTVVIDPVTGAFIFTPNINFYGPTDFVGAATFRYTVTDGVNTSLEKTVVVFVGPINDAPVTSTADVTMEVTHDQPFAYTIFGATDVDKEALTYRLVDGSVQHGTVTIDPDSGRYVFTPEAGYVGAASFQYTVSDGQLDSPPATITLNVHAAGDDPVLLTYQQVIDTYLLAGDAQGFYRNVVLLADAGDVNAAYHYGSWLHSGVHVTRDVDLAAQYLSMAAATVPDAAVQLAFMYLTGDGVPRDPAMARLLLELHPTNAAAIYRIAILDDLGYGAPQDHARAVEGYLEAAKMGNADAMFALGRRYLMAEGVAFSAADAYFWLGVALKYDAGPIVPGGVPQFDNLLTYN
;
A
#
# COMPACT_ATOMS: atom_id res chain seq x y z
N MET A 1 1.47 18.36 -6.22
CA MET A 1 1.73 16.92 -6.39
C MET A 1 1.18 16.22 -5.16
N PRO A 2 0.26 15.24 -5.27
CA PRO A 2 -0.05 14.35 -4.14
C PRO A 2 1.23 13.68 -3.62
N ALA A 3 1.24 13.24 -2.36
CA ALA A 3 2.40 12.60 -1.76
C ALA A 3 2.78 11.35 -2.57
N PRO A 4 4.07 11.18 -2.94
CA PRO A 4 4.48 10.03 -3.73
C PRO A 4 4.37 8.73 -2.91
N THR A 5 3.70 7.74 -3.49
CA THR A 5 3.23 6.52 -2.80
C THR A 5 4.18 5.33 -2.92
N ASN A 6 5.15 5.39 -3.84
CA ASN A 6 6.13 4.31 -4.04
C ASN A 6 7.52 4.78 -3.62
N GLU A 7 8.24 4.00 -2.82
CA GLU A 7 9.57 4.34 -2.31
C GLU A 7 10.63 3.31 -2.72
N TYR A 8 11.72 3.77 -3.32
CA TYR A 8 12.87 2.95 -3.73
C TYR A 8 14.12 3.50 -3.05
N SER A 9 14.63 2.80 -2.03
CA SER A 9 15.77 3.25 -1.24
C SER A 9 17.02 2.41 -1.52
N TRP A 10 18.15 3.11 -1.64
CA TRP A 10 19.48 2.53 -1.70
C TRP A 10 20.24 2.96 -0.45
N ASP A 11 20.54 1.99 0.42
CA ASP A 11 21.47 2.21 1.53
C ASP A 11 22.91 2.13 1.03
N PHE A 12 23.75 3.03 1.53
CA PHE A 12 25.18 3.07 1.21
C PHE A 12 26.01 2.39 2.31
N SER A 13 25.41 1.46 3.08
CA SER A 13 26.06 0.82 4.23
C SER A 13 27.18 -0.15 3.85
N MET A 14 27.17 -0.65 2.60
CA MET A 14 28.19 -1.57 2.06
C MET A 14 29.17 -0.90 1.09
N GLY A 15 28.95 0.37 0.76
CA GLY A 15 29.74 1.12 -0.22
C GLY A 15 29.38 0.81 -1.68
N PRO A 16 29.63 1.77 -2.60
CA PRO A 16 29.37 1.57 -4.03
C PRO A 16 30.39 0.58 -4.65
N GLY A 17 29.95 -0.18 -5.65
CA GLY A 17 30.80 -1.15 -6.36
C GLY A 17 31.99 -0.50 -7.10
N ALA A 18 32.98 -1.31 -7.47
CA ALA A 18 34.10 -0.84 -8.29
C ALA A 18 33.54 -0.26 -9.60
N TRP A 19 33.72 1.06 -9.80
CA TRP A 19 33.31 1.89 -10.96
C TRP A 19 32.05 2.76 -10.78
N ALA A 20 31.49 2.85 -9.57
CA ALA A 20 30.32 3.69 -9.30
C ALA A 20 30.63 5.12 -8.82
N SER A 21 31.90 5.48 -8.61
CA SER A 21 32.34 6.83 -8.19
C SER A 21 33.77 7.12 -8.67
N TRP A 22 34.08 8.39 -8.91
CA TRP A 22 35.45 8.88 -9.12
C TRP A 22 36.15 9.26 -7.81
N PHE A 23 35.40 9.46 -6.74
CA PHE A 23 35.96 9.69 -5.40
C PHE A 23 36.18 8.37 -4.70
N ALA A 24 37.28 8.26 -3.96
CA ALA A 24 37.57 7.07 -3.18
C ALA A 24 36.50 6.92 -2.09
N PRO A 25 35.62 5.90 -2.17
CA PRO A 25 34.59 5.70 -1.17
C PRO A 25 35.16 4.93 0.02
N SER A 26 34.68 5.24 1.21
CA SER A 26 34.99 4.50 2.43
C SER A 26 33.72 4.29 3.24
N VAL A 27 33.41 3.03 3.54
CA VAL A 27 32.28 2.70 4.42
C VAL A 27 32.65 3.08 5.85
N VAL A 28 31.80 3.86 6.50
CA VAL A 28 31.95 4.28 7.89
C VAL A 28 30.79 3.71 8.70
N GLN A 29 31.11 3.17 9.86
CA GLN A 29 30.16 2.65 10.84
C GLN A 29 30.33 3.46 12.12
N ASP A 30 29.32 4.24 12.48
CA ASP A 30 29.30 5.06 13.70
C ASP A 30 28.11 4.62 14.58
N PRO A 31 28.28 3.59 15.43
CA PRO A 31 27.18 3.04 16.23
C PRO A 31 26.65 4.01 17.29
N THR A 32 27.28 5.18 17.46
CA THR A 32 26.88 6.21 18.43
C THR A 32 26.28 7.46 17.79
N GLY A 33 26.28 7.56 16.45
CA GLY A 33 25.73 8.68 15.70
C GLY A 33 24.27 8.48 15.27
N ASP A 34 23.61 9.58 14.88
CA ASP A 34 22.21 9.58 14.41
C ASP A 34 22.02 8.74 13.14
N VAL A 35 23.05 8.68 12.29
CA VAL A 35 23.16 7.74 11.16
C VAL A 35 24.29 6.77 11.47
N THR A 36 23.95 5.48 11.59
CA THR A 36 24.88 4.47 12.10
C THR A 36 25.79 3.85 11.03
N ALA A 37 25.44 3.98 9.75
CA ALA A 37 26.21 3.49 8.61
C ALA A 37 26.07 4.42 7.40
N PHE A 38 27.20 4.77 6.76
CA PHE A 38 27.21 5.62 5.57
C PHE A 38 28.48 5.40 4.72
N THR A 39 28.48 5.91 3.48
CA THR A 39 29.67 5.98 2.65
C THR A 39 30.23 7.40 2.63
N ARG A 40 31.51 7.52 2.98
CA ARG A 40 32.29 8.75 2.88
C ARG A 40 33.05 8.81 1.57
N PHE A 41 32.82 9.86 0.79
CA PHE A 41 33.54 10.19 -0.43
C PHE A 41 34.60 11.26 -0.12
N HIS A 42 35.85 10.97 -0.46
CA HIS A 42 36.94 11.93 -0.31
C HIS A 42 37.08 12.79 -1.56
N ALA A 43 36.75 14.07 -1.44
CA ALA A 43 36.86 15.05 -2.51
C ALA A 43 38.33 15.52 -2.60
N PRO A 44 39.01 15.27 -3.73
CA PRO A 44 40.48 15.33 -3.81
C PRO A 44 41.05 16.75 -3.83
N GLY A 45 40.23 17.79 -4.01
CA GLY A 45 40.69 19.16 -4.23
C GLY A 45 41.30 19.37 -5.61
N THR A 46 42.43 20.08 -5.67
CA THR A 46 43.12 20.39 -6.94
C THR A 46 43.68 19.13 -7.58
N THR A 47 43.01 18.66 -8.64
CA THR A 47 43.47 17.53 -9.45
C THR A 47 44.41 17.99 -10.55
N ASP A 48 45.45 17.21 -10.85
CA ASP A 48 46.28 17.41 -12.05
C ASP A 48 45.38 17.27 -13.28
N PRO A 49 45.31 18.26 -14.19
CA PRO A 49 44.47 18.20 -15.39
C PRO A 49 44.80 17.01 -16.31
N ASN A 50 45.90 16.30 -16.08
CA ASN A 50 46.27 15.07 -16.80
C ASN A 50 45.82 13.76 -16.11
N HIS A 51 45.19 13.81 -14.93
CA HIS A 51 44.85 12.59 -14.15
C HIS A 51 43.43 12.07 -14.33
N VAL A 52 42.56 12.77 -15.06
CA VAL A 52 41.22 12.30 -15.41
C VAL A 52 41.12 12.17 -16.93
N ASP A 53 41.43 10.98 -17.44
CA ASP A 53 41.15 10.63 -18.84
C ASP A 53 39.62 10.58 -19.02
N GLY A 54 39.03 11.73 -19.36
CA GLY A 54 37.66 11.86 -19.86
C GLY A 54 36.74 12.70 -18.97
N ILE A 55 36.42 13.90 -19.48
CA ILE A 55 35.34 14.83 -19.07
C ILE A 55 35.72 15.87 -17.98
N GLY A 56 36.66 16.79 -18.27
CA GLY A 56 36.72 18.16 -17.70
C GLY A 56 36.30 18.37 -16.23
N SER A 57 35.53 19.44 -15.98
CA SER A 57 35.09 19.94 -14.67
C SER A 57 33.93 19.16 -14.03
N LEU A 58 33.68 17.93 -14.46
CA LEU A 58 32.65 17.04 -13.93
C LEU A 58 33.26 16.11 -12.88
N PHE A 59 32.52 15.77 -11.82
CA PHE A 59 32.91 14.77 -10.83
C PHE A 59 31.75 13.82 -10.49
N LEU A 60 31.83 12.55 -10.88
CA LEU A 60 30.83 11.51 -10.57
C LEU A 60 30.97 11.02 -9.12
N LEU A 61 29.94 11.26 -8.31
CA LEU A 61 29.87 10.87 -6.90
C LEU A 61 29.25 9.48 -6.72
N ALA A 62 28.11 9.24 -7.36
CA ALA A 62 27.41 7.96 -7.29
C ALA A 62 26.70 7.66 -8.61
N HIS A 63 26.70 6.40 -9.03
CA HIS A 63 25.97 5.89 -10.18
C HIS A 63 24.99 4.80 -9.72
N LEU A 64 23.70 5.05 -9.95
CA LEU A 64 22.61 4.12 -9.71
C LEU A 64 22.05 3.64 -11.06
N SER A 65 22.15 2.34 -11.33
CA SER A 65 21.51 1.74 -12.50
C SER A 65 20.02 1.49 -12.23
N ILE A 66 19.17 1.99 -13.11
CA ILE A 66 17.73 1.75 -13.11
C ILE A 66 17.42 1.10 -14.48
N PRO A 67 17.19 -0.22 -14.59
CA PRO A 67 17.00 -1.24 -13.56
C PRO A 67 18.26 -2.08 -13.27
N THR A 68 18.39 -2.56 -12.02
CA THR A 68 19.35 -3.60 -11.60
C THR A 68 18.65 -4.96 -11.56
N ILE A 69 19.41 -6.06 -11.65
CA ILE A 69 18.83 -7.42 -11.53
C ILE A 69 18.20 -7.56 -10.14
N GLY A 70 16.87 -7.68 -10.09
CA GLY A 70 16.08 -7.70 -8.85
C GLY A 70 15.36 -6.38 -8.51
N SER A 71 15.48 -5.33 -9.33
CA SER A 71 14.72 -4.08 -9.12
C SER A 71 13.26 -4.21 -9.56
N ALA A 72 12.38 -3.41 -8.96
CA ALA A 72 10.94 -3.39 -9.20
C ALA A 72 10.54 -3.11 -10.67
N GLY A 73 11.43 -2.51 -11.46
CA GLY A 73 11.13 -2.11 -12.83
C GLY A 73 11.91 -0.89 -13.30
N VAL A 74 11.45 -0.28 -14.39
CA VAL A 74 11.84 1.07 -14.83
C VAL A 74 10.96 2.09 -14.10
N LEU A 75 11.58 3.04 -13.41
CA LEU A 75 10.90 4.11 -12.69
C LEU A 75 10.42 5.19 -13.65
N ASN A 76 9.22 5.72 -13.42
CA ASN A 76 8.80 6.97 -14.05
C ASN A 76 9.59 8.10 -13.38
N LEU A 77 10.57 8.68 -14.08
CA LEU A 77 11.36 9.77 -13.52
C LEU A 77 10.65 11.12 -13.64
N ALA A 78 9.57 11.23 -14.41
CA ALA A 78 8.82 12.48 -14.57
C ALA A 78 7.97 12.84 -13.34
N ASP A 79 7.62 11.86 -12.51
CA ASP A 79 6.91 12.06 -11.23
C ASP A 79 7.78 11.70 -10.01
N ALA A 80 9.11 11.62 -10.22
CA ALA A 80 10.06 11.20 -9.20
C ALA A 80 10.57 12.35 -8.33
N GLU A 81 10.59 12.11 -7.02
CA GLU A 81 11.27 12.91 -6.02
C GLU A 81 12.46 12.12 -5.45
N PHE A 82 13.61 12.76 -5.34
CA PHE A 82 14.86 12.18 -4.85
C PHE A 82 15.16 12.77 -3.48
N GLU A 83 15.18 11.95 -2.45
CA GLU A 83 15.65 12.30 -1.11
C GLU A 83 17.07 11.76 -0.94
N ILE A 84 18.00 12.64 -0.57
CA ILE A 84 19.41 12.30 -0.43
C ILE A 84 19.83 12.69 0.98
N THR A 85 20.11 11.70 1.84
CA THR A 85 20.60 11.97 3.19
C THR A 85 22.11 12.10 3.18
N ILE A 86 22.59 13.32 3.38
CA ILE A 86 23.99 13.70 3.23
C ILE A 86 24.53 14.57 4.36
N LYS A 87 25.85 14.62 4.45
CA LYS A 87 26.60 15.47 5.36
C LYS A 87 27.95 15.84 4.75
N GLY A 88 28.39 17.08 4.89
CA GLY A 88 29.73 17.52 4.50
C GLY A 88 30.64 17.68 5.72
N THR A 89 31.82 17.04 5.73
CA THR A 89 32.84 17.32 6.74
C THR A 89 33.98 18.10 6.09
N ASP A 90 34.16 19.37 6.48
CA ASP A 90 35.08 20.32 5.82
C ASP A 90 34.86 20.39 4.31
N PHE A 91 33.61 20.22 3.87
CA PHE A 91 33.25 20.15 2.45
C PHE A 91 33.14 21.54 1.84
N GLU A 92 33.91 21.80 0.78
CA GLU A 92 33.79 23.02 -0.01
C GLU A 92 33.61 22.67 -1.49
N ALA A 93 32.52 23.15 -2.09
CA ALA A 93 32.20 22.92 -3.50
C ALA A 93 33.05 23.78 -4.47
N ASN A 94 33.80 24.78 -3.96
CA ASN A 94 34.70 25.63 -4.73
C ASN A 94 34.08 26.29 -5.98
N GLY A 95 32.82 26.73 -5.87
CA GLY A 95 32.08 27.32 -7.00
C GLY A 95 31.40 26.30 -7.92
N GLY A 96 31.67 25.00 -7.72
CA GLY A 96 30.94 23.92 -8.37
C GLY A 96 29.54 23.69 -7.79
N LYS A 97 28.69 23.05 -8.59
CA LYS A 97 27.30 22.74 -8.28
C LYS A 97 27.11 21.24 -8.06
N LEU A 98 26.44 20.86 -6.97
CA LEU A 98 26.06 19.46 -6.71
C LEU A 98 24.70 19.21 -7.36
N MET A 99 24.61 18.21 -8.24
CA MET A 99 23.44 17.99 -9.10
C MET A 99 23.12 16.51 -9.29
N VAL A 100 21.87 16.22 -9.61
CA VAL A 100 21.43 14.89 -10.06
C VAL A 100 21.39 14.88 -11.60
N TRP A 101 21.98 13.86 -12.20
CA TRP A 101 22.10 13.63 -13.63
C TRP A 101 21.38 12.35 -14.03
N VAL A 102 20.78 12.34 -15.21
CA VAL A 102 20.15 11.17 -15.80
C VAL A 102 20.92 10.83 -17.07
N CYS A 103 21.54 9.66 -17.11
CA CYS A 103 22.36 9.22 -18.24
C CYS A 103 21.65 8.12 -19.02
N ARG A 104 21.75 8.17 -20.35
CA ARG A 104 21.26 7.12 -21.26
C ARG A 104 22.38 6.49 -22.05
N TYR A 105 22.19 5.19 -22.30
CA TYR A 105 22.94 4.44 -23.29
C TYR A 105 22.14 4.33 -24.58
N ILE A 106 22.69 4.85 -25.70
CA ILE A 106 22.09 4.70 -27.03
C ILE A 106 22.96 3.70 -27.82
N PRO A 107 22.44 2.51 -28.17
CA PRO A 107 23.10 1.63 -29.13
C PRO A 107 22.99 2.25 -30.54
N GLU A 108 24.11 2.48 -31.21
CA GLU A 108 24.10 2.92 -32.62
C GLU A 108 24.11 1.69 -33.54
N GLU A 109 23.10 1.54 -34.42
CA GLU A 109 23.14 0.55 -35.50
C GLU A 109 23.87 1.14 -36.73
N GLY A 110 25.11 0.72 -36.94
CA GLY A 110 25.91 1.07 -38.11
C GLY A 110 26.58 -0.15 -38.74
N VAL A 111 26.37 -0.37 -40.04
CA VAL A 111 26.90 -1.51 -40.79
C VAL A 111 28.36 -1.26 -41.17
N LEU A 112 29.33 -1.98 -40.57
CA LEU A 112 30.60 -2.34 -41.22
C LEU A 112 31.25 -3.56 -40.55
N ARG A 113 31.78 -4.46 -41.38
CA ARG A 113 32.33 -5.77 -40.98
C ARG A 113 33.60 -5.62 -40.11
N ASN A 114 33.55 -6.19 -38.90
CA ASN A 114 34.64 -6.86 -38.16
C ASN A 114 35.25 -6.25 -36.88
N TYR A 115 34.82 -5.12 -36.33
CA TYR A 115 35.18 -4.75 -34.95
C TYR A 115 34.06 -3.96 -34.25
N TYR A 116 33.54 -4.49 -33.13
CA TYR A 116 32.58 -3.82 -32.25
C TYR A 116 33.33 -3.21 -31.07
N VAL A 117 33.28 -1.89 -30.88
CA VAL A 117 32.73 -1.21 -29.69
C VAL A 117 32.53 0.27 -30.07
N GLY A 118 31.29 0.71 -30.23
CA GLY A 118 30.93 2.12 -30.36
C GLY A 118 29.74 2.39 -29.45
N LEU A 119 30.01 2.62 -28.17
CA LEU A 119 29.00 3.00 -27.18
C LEU A 119 28.80 4.52 -27.29
N GLN A 120 27.58 4.97 -27.59
CA GLN A 120 27.22 6.37 -27.38
C GLN A 120 26.55 6.48 -26.01
N VAL A 121 27.15 7.30 -25.14
CA VAL A 121 26.51 7.73 -23.88
C VAL A 121 25.99 9.13 -24.12
N THR A 122 24.70 9.34 -23.90
CA THR A 122 24.09 10.66 -23.91
C THR A 122 23.77 11.02 -22.47
N ASN A 123 24.40 12.09 -21.98
CA ASN A 123 24.23 12.56 -20.61
C ASN A 123 23.30 13.75 -20.61
N TRP A 124 22.26 13.67 -19.79
CA TRP A 124 21.42 14.81 -19.49
C TRP A 124 21.56 15.15 -18.02
N ALA A 125 21.69 16.44 -17.78
CA ALA A 125 21.64 16.99 -16.46
C ALA A 125 20.33 17.75 -16.36
N ASN A 126 19.54 17.43 -15.36
CA ASN A 126 18.55 18.37 -14.89
C ASN A 126 18.38 18.23 -13.39
N THR A 127 18.64 19.32 -12.69
CA THR A 127 17.82 19.64 -11.51
C THR A 127 17.49 21.12 -11.40
N GLY A 128 18.12 22.04 -12.14
CA GLY A 128 18.04 23.50 -11.88
C GLY A 128 18.50 23.94 -10.47
N ASN A 129 18.67 23.00 -9.55
CA ASN A 129 18.91 23.17 -8.14
C ASN A 129 20.33 22.69 -7.84
N ASP A 130 21.19 23.65 -7.54
CA ASP A 130 22.48 23.36 -6.91
C ASP A 130 22.21 22.94 -5.46
N LEU A 131 22.58 21.70 -5.14
CA LEU A 131 22.42 21.12 -3.81
C LEU A 131 23.56 21.51 -2.86
N ALA A 132 24.65 22.06 -3.37
CA ALA A 132 25.82 22.41 -2.57
C ALA A 132 25.51 23.36 -1.40
N PRO A 133 24.63 24.38 -1.54
CA PRO A 133 24.23 25.25 -0.42
C PRO A 133 23.50 24.51 0.71
N GLY A 134 22.92 23.34 0.44
CA GLY A 134 22.25 22.49 1.43
C GLY A 134 23.19 21.50 2.11
N VAL A 135 24.48 21.45 1.76
CA VAL A 135 25.43 20.55 2.43
C VAL A 135 25.98 21.24 3.68
N THR A 136 25.75 20.64 4.85
CA THR A 136 26.25 21.16 6.15
C THR A 136 27.06 20.12 6.91
N ASP A 137 27.62 20.49 8.06
CA ASP A 137 28.35 19.59 8.97
C ASP A 137 27.43 18.70 9.84
N GLU A 138 26.11 18.84 9.68
CA GLU A 138 25.09 17.95 10.26
C GLU A 138 24.42 17.11 9.17
N TRP A 139 23.80 15.99 9.58
CA TRP A 139 23.01 15.17 8.66
C TRP A 139 21.76 15.91 8.21
N GLN A 140 21.56 15.97 6.90
CA GLN A 140 20.38 16.59 6.29
C GLN A 140 19.86 15.72 5.16
N THR A 141 18.55 15.69 4.99
CA THR A 141 17.90 15.08 3.83
C THR A 141 17.56 16.17 2.84
N LEU A 142 18.21 16.15 1.67
CA LEU A 142 17.93 17.07 0.58
C LEU A 142 16.93 16.43 -0.38
N THR A 143 15.85 17.16 -0.66
CA THR A 143 14.80 16.74 -1.59
C THR A 143 14.98 17.43 -2.94
N VAL A 144 14.92 16.65 -4.02
CA VAL A 144 15.16 17.10 -5.39
C VAL A 144 14.08 16.54 -6.31
N GLN A 145 13.55 17.35 -7.21
CA GLN A 145 12.66 16.88 -8.28
C GLN A 145 13.30 17.21 -9.63
N LEU A 146 13.14 16.34 -10.63
CA LEU A 146 13.55 16.65 -12.00
C LEU A 146 12.59 17.69 -12.57
N SER A 147 13.13 18.78 -13.11
CA SER A 147 12.30 19.78 -13.80
C SER A 147 11.78 19.22 -15.14
N ASP A 148 10.54 19.57 -15.47
CA ASP A 148 9.90 19.24 -16.75
C ASP A 148 10.14 20.32 -17.82
N ASP A 149 10.76 21.47 -17.46
CA ASP A 149 11.12 22.54 -18.39
C ASP A 149 12.48 22.23 -19.07
N PRO A 150 12.50 22.06 -20.41
CA PRO A 150 13.73 21.84 -21.15
C PRO A 150 14.79 22.96 -20.98
N ALA A 151 14.40 24.15 -20.54
CA ALA A 151 15.32 25.26 -20.27
C ALA A 151 16.24 25.01 -19.07
N ASP A 152 15.81 24.17 -18.11
CA ASP A 152 16.60 23.83 -16.92
C ASP A 152 17.65 22.73 -17.19
N TRP A 153 17.63 22.16 -18.40
CA TRP A 153 18.43 20.98 -18.73
C TRP A 153 19.80 21.40 -19.24
N THR A 154 20.83 20.87 -18.60
CA THR A 154 22.22 20.99 -19.06
C THR A 154 22.60 19.73 -19.83
N TYR A 155 23.17 19.90 -21.02
CA TYR A 155 23.53 18.78 -21.91
C TYR A 155 25.04 18.60 -21.93
N ALA A 156 25.53 17.43 -21.50
CA ALA A 156 26.93 17.05 -21.70
C ALA A 156 26.99 16.21 -22.98
N GLY A 157 27.35 16.87 -24.09
CA GLY A 157 27.34 16.28 -25.42
C GLY A 157 28.28 15.09 -25.61
N ASN A 158 27.99 14.32 -26.66
CA ASN A 158 28.76 13.16 -27.09
C ASN A 158 29.95 13.61 -27.96
N ALA A 159 31.12 12.99 -27.81
CA ALA A 159 32.19 13.14 -28.79
C ALA A 159 32.93 11.82 -29.04
N VAL A 160 32.89 11.38 -30.29
CA VAL A 160 34.13 10.95 -30.96
C VAL A 160 34.59 12.15 -31.78
N SER A 161 35.54 12.91 -31.25
CA SER A 161 36.23 13.95 -32.02
C SER A 161 37.73 13.89 -31.73
N ILE A 162 38.48 13.50 -32.75
CA ILE A 162 39.88 13.91 -32.89
C ILE A 162 39.82 15.41 -33.21
N GLN A 163 40.10 16.24 -32.20
CA GLN A 163 40.18 17.72 -32.21
C GLN A 163 38.90 18.49 -31.86
N GLY A 164 38.83 18.88 -30.58
CA GLY A 164 38.24 20.08 -29.98
C GLY A 164 37.17 20.85 -30.76
N ASP A 165 35.91 20.61 -30.38
CA ASP A 165 34.91 21.62 -29.96
C ASP A 165 33.71 20.83 -29.39
N TRP A 166 33.21 21.19 -28.20
CA TRP A 166 32.16 20.42 -27.48
C TRP A 166 30.72 20.83 -27.86
N ALA A 167 30.53 21.60 -28.94
CA ALA A 167 29.28 22.34 -29.16
C ALA A 167 28.30 21.78 -30.23
N ASP A 168 28.64 20.72 -30.99
CA ASP A 168 27.91 20.45 -32.24
C ASP A 168 27.21 19.08 -32.28
N ARG A 169 26.02 18.99 -31.65
CA ARG A 169 24.79 18.32 -32.18
C ARG A 169 23.70 18.26 -31.10
N TYR A 170 22.69 19.11 -31.26
CA TYR A 170 21.47 19.14 -30.45
C TYR A 170 20.41 18.21 -31.07
N GLN A 171 19.81 17.34 -30.27
CA GLN A 171 18.50 16.74 -30.54
C GLN A 171 17.62 17.12 -29.35
N PRO A 172 16.70 18.09 -29.47
CA PRO A 172 15.78 18.42 -28.40
C PRO A 172 14.75 17.29 -28.30
N LEU A 173 14.93 16.40 -27.34
CA LEU A 173 13.87 15.50 -26.88
C LEU A 173 13.29 16.11 -25.61
N ASP A 174 11.99 15.95 -25.37
CA ASP A 174 11.38 16.25 -24.07
C ASP A 174 11.58 15.05 -23.09
N LEU A 175 11.14 15.19 -21.84
CA LEU A 175 11.46 14.27 -20.76
C LEU A 175 10.74 12.95 -21.01
N ALA A 176 9.47 13.05 -21.43
CA ALA A 176 8.65 11.92 -21.86
C ALA A 176 9.34 11.13 -22.99
N SER A 177 9.71 11.80 -24.10
CA SER A 177 10.38 11.17 -25.24
C SER A 177 11.74 10.56 -24.88
N SER A 178 12.40 11.07 -23.84
CA SER A 178 13.71 10.59 -23.38
C SER A 178 13.60 9.37 -22.47
N LEU A 179 12.58 9.33 -21.60
CA LEU A 179 12.30 8.22 -20.69
C LEU A 179 11.63 7.03 -21.40
N ASP A 180 10.90 7.28 -22.50
CA ASP A 180 10.15 6.26 -23.24
C ASP A 180 11.02 5.25 -24.02
N MET A 181 12.33 5.50 -24.21
CA MET A 181 13.11 4.77 -25.22
C MET A 181 14.05 3.65 -24.70
N VAL A 182 14.70 3.73 -23.52
CA VAL A 182 15.53 2.64 -22.90
C VAL A 182 15.95 2.98 -21.45
N ASN A 183 16.38 1.98 -20.66
CA ASN A 183 16.97 2.07 -19.30
C ASN A 183 17.90 3.29 -19.09
N ALA A 184 17.54 4.19 -18.18
CA ALA A 184 18.35 5.33 -17.77
C ALA A 184 19.09 5.05 -16.45
N THR A 185 20.23 5.68 -16.23
CA THR A 185 20.98 5.58 -14.96
C THR A 185 21.00 6.92 -14.27
N LEU A 186 20.72 6.94 -12.97
CA LEU A 186 20.75 8.15 -12.15
C LEU A 186 22.16 8.35 -11.58
N HIS A 187 22.73 9.52 -11.77
CA HIS A 187 24.06 9.89 -11.32
C HIS A 187 23.97 11.06 -10.35
N LEU A 188 24.67 11.03 -9.24
CA LEU A 188 24.93 12.23 -8.43
C LEU A 188 26.29 12.76 -8.86
N VAL A 189 26.37 14.04 -9.21
CA VAL A 189 27.59 14.65 -9.74
C VAL A 189 27.87 16.02 -9.15
N MET A 190 29.14 16.42 -9.14
CA MET A 190 29.55 17.80 -8.97
C MET A 190 29.99 18.37 -10.33
N VAL A 191 29.56 19.58 -10.67
CA VAL A 191 29.98 20.27 -11.90
C VAL A 191 30.64 21.59 -11.53
N ALA A 192 31.93 21.74 -11.81
CA ALA A 192 32.67 22.99 -11.64
C ALA A 192 32.72 23.79 -12.95
N ASP A 193 32.99 25.09 -12.84
CA ASP A 193 33.19 25.96 -14.01
C ASP A 193 34.56 25.71 -14.67
N GLU A 194 35.59 25.37 -13.86
CA GLU A 194 36.95 25.11 -14.30
C GLU A 194 37.44 23.72 -13.84
N SER A 195 38.33 23.09 -14.63
CA SER A 195 38.78 21.70 -14.37
C SER A 195 39.71 21.52 -13.16
N ASP A 196 40.30 22.61 -12.67
CA ASP A 196 41.22 22.63 -11.53
C ASP A 196 40.57 23.14 -10.23
N GLU A 197 39.30 23.54 -10.26
CA GLU A 197 38.51 23.99 -9.10
C GLU A 197 37.57 22.88 -8.59
N GLY A 198 38.11 21.67 -8.39
CA GLY A 198 37.34 20.54 -7.86
C GLY A 198 36.94 20.71 -6.38
N PRO A 199 35.89 19.99 -5.92
CA PRO A 199 35.46 20.05 -4.52
C PRO A 199 36.54 19.52 -3.58
N THR A 200 36.53 19.99 -2.33
CA THR A 200 37.45 19.55 -1.27
C THR A 200 36.69 19.02 -0.06
N GLY A 201 37.38 18.27 0.81
CA GLY A 201 36.83 17.74 2.05
C GLY A 201 36.19 16.36 1.89
N PHE A 202 35.17 16.10 2.70
CA PHE A 202 34.43 14.83 2.70
C PHE A 202 32.95 15.05 2.50
N LEU A 203 32.35 14.28 1.59
CA LEU A 203 30.91 14.18 1.44
C LEU A 203 30.46 12.79 1.89
N ASP A 204 29.64 12.75 2.92
CA ASP A 204 29.07 11.54 3.49
C ASP A 204 27.64 11.36 2.95
N ILE A 205 27.32 10.16 2.48
CA ILE A 205 25.99 9.80 1.95
C ILE A 205 25.51 8.54 2.67
N ALA A 206 24.34 8.64 3.30
CA ALA A 206 23.72 7.55 4.04
C ALA A 206 22.73 6.76 3.18
N ASN A 207 21.81 7.48 2.54
CA ASN A 207 20.80 6.92 1.66
C ASN A 207 20.55 7.83 0.46
N ILE A 208 20.06 7.20 -0.61
CA ILE A 208 19.32 7.88 -1.66
C ILE A 208 17.99 7.14 -1.76
N THR A 209 16.90 7.88 -1.67
CA THR A 209 15.55 7.37 -1.82
C THR A 209 14.90 8.05 -3.00
N VAL A 210 14.34 7.28 -3.93
CA VAL A 210 13.52 7.79 -5.01
C VAL A 210 12.07 7.48 -4.68
N ARG A 211 11.23 8.50 -4.63
CA ARG A 211 9.79 8.38 -4.43
C ARG A 211 9.08 8.67 -5.76
N THR A 212 8.19 7.81 -6.21
CA THR A 212 7.39 8.04 -7.44
C THR A 212 5.90 7.96 -7.13
N GLN A 213 5.09 8.71 -7.87
CA GLN A 213 3.63 8.61 -7.76
C GLN A 213 3.10 7.36 -8.47
N THR A 214 3.74 6.97 -9.57
CA THR A 214 3.40 5.75 -10.32
C THR A 214 4.38 4.61 -10.02
N PRO A 215 3.90 3.35 -9.97
CA PRO A 215 4.77 2.20 -9.70
C PRO A 215 5.76 1.96 -10.84
N ALA A 216 6.90 1.33 -10.50
CA ALA A 216 7.89 0.92 -11.49
C ALA A 216 7.29 -0.06 -12.51
N THR A 217 7.63 0.12 -13.78
CA THR A 217 7.18 -0.81 -14.84
C THR A 217 8.09 -2.04 -14.89
N PRO A 218 7.57 -3.28 -14.77
CA PRO A 218 8.43 -4.47 -14.76
C PRO A 218 9.33 -4.56 -15.99
N VAL A 219 10.60 -4.91 -15.78
CA VAL A 219 11.58 -5.05 -16.86
C VAL A 219 11.16 -6.20 -17.79
N GLY A 220 11.02 -5.91 -19.09
CA GLY A 220 10.67 -6.91 -20.12
C GLY A 220 9.27 -6.79 -20.72
N VAL A 221 8.37 -5.95 -20.18
CA VAL A 221 7.02 -5.73 -20.75
C VAL A 221 7.10 -5.13 -22.17
N GLN A 222 8.12 -4.32 -22.45
CA GLN A 222 8.40 -3.75 -23.78
C GLN A 222 8.63 -4.82 -24.88
N THR A 223 9.02 -6.04 -24.51
CA THR A 223 9.20 -7.15 -25.48
C THR A 223 7.88 -7.73 -25.99
N LEU A 224 6.74 -7.36 -25.38
CA LEU A 224 5.40 -7.81 -25.77
C LEU A 224 4.73 -6.88 -26.80
N GLY A 225 5.38 -5.78 -27.20
CA GLY A 225 4.84 -4.84 -28.20
C GLY A 225 3.68 -3.98 -27.68
N TYR A 226 3.56 -3.82 -26.36
CA TYR A 226 2.59 -2.92 -25.73
C TYR A 226 3.09 -1.48 -25.74
N GLN A 227 2.15 -0.53 -25.84
CA GLN A 227 2.42 0.86 -25.50
C GLN A 227 2.08 1.09 -24.05
N LEU A 228 2.98 1.73 -23.31
CA LEU A 228 2.84 1.96 -21.88
C LEU A 228 2.58 3.45 -21.66
N PHE A 229 1.59 3.76 -20.84
CA PHE A 229 1.32 5.12 -20.36
C PHE A 229 1.10 5.10 -18.85
N HIS A 230 1.14 6.29 -18.27
CA HIS A 230 1.05 6.50 -16.83
C HIS A 230 -0.10 7.46 -16.52
N GLY A 231 -0.72 7.27 -15.37
CA GLY A 231 -1.77 8.12 -14.84
C GLY A 231 -1.86 7.97 -13.33
N LEU A 232 -2.70 8.80 -12.72
CA LEU A 232 -3.06 8.65 -11.32
C LEU A 232 -4.54 8.29 -11.25
N GLU A 233 -4.95 7.62 -10.17
CA GLU A 233 -6.36 7.35 -9.97
C GLU A 233 -7.15 8.65 -9.83
N ASP A 234 -8.44 8.57 -10.16
CA ASP A 234 -9.39 9.70 -10.17
C ASP A 234 -8.99 10.90 -11.03
N GLN A 235 -7.97 10.75 -11.87
CA GLN A 235 -7.52 11.76 -12.82
C GLN A 235 -7.44 11.18 -14.23
N ASP A 236 -7.74 12.02 -15.22
CA ASP A 236 -7.59 11.67 -16.61
C ASP A 236 -6.09 11.55 -16.96
N ALA A 237 -5.70 10.41 -17.51
CA ALA A 237 -4.42 10.21 -18.15
C ALA A 237 -4.51 10.57 -19.64
N SER A 238 -3.46 11.14 -20.23
CA SER A 238 -3.43 11.45 -21.65
C SER A 238 -2.15 10.97 -22.31
N GLY A 239 -2.21 10.73 -23.62
CA GLY A 239 -1.05 10.28 -24.38
C GLY A 239 -1.29 10.30 -25.88
N LEU A 240 -0.27 9.89 -26.64
CA LEU A 240 -0.31 9.85 -28.09
C LEU A 240 -0.03 8.42 -28.58
N LEU A 241 -0.95 7.86 -29.36
CA LEU A 241 -0.82 6.51 -29.89
C LEU A 241 0.16 6.44 -31.06
N ALA A 242 0.94 5.37 -31.11
CA ALA A 242 1.86 5.12 -32.21
C ALA A 242 1.11 4.75 -33.49
N GLY A 243 1.57 5.28 -34.63
CA GLY A 243 1.11 4.87 -35.96
C GLY A 243 1.53 3.44 -36.34
N ASP A 244 1.34 3.09 -37.61
CA ASP A 244 1.79 1.80 -38.14
C ASP A 244 2.61 1.97 -39.43
N PRO A 245 3.81 1.38 -39.56
CA PRO A 245 4.63 1.52 -40.76
C PRO A 245 3.99 0.99 -42.05
N ALA A 246 2.99 0.11 -41.94
CA ALA A 246 2.25 -0.41 -43.10
C ALA A 246 1.07 0.49 -43.51
N VAL A 247 0.80 1.57 -42.78
CA VAL A 247 -0.30 2.51 -43.02
C VAL A 247 0.25 3.86 -43.51
N ASP A 248 -0.41 4.47 -44.49
CA ASP A 248 -0.04 5.81 -44.98
C ASP A 248 -0.25 6.89 -43.90
N ALA A 249 0.86 7.44 -43.40
CA ALA A 249 0.88 8.47 -42.36
C ALA A 249 0.05 9.72 -42.73
N GLY A 250 -0.08 10.05 -44.01
CA GLY A 250 -0.83 11.23 -44.47
C GLY A 250 -2.36 11.06 -44.47
N LEU A 251 -2.85 9.83 -44.33
CA LEU A 251 -4.28 9.47 -44.35
C LEU A 251 -4.70 8.66 -43.11
N THR A 252 -3.84 8.61 -42.10
CA THR A 252 -4.02 7.75 -40.93
C THR A 252 -5.21 8.16 -40.07
N THR A 253 -5.99 7.18 -39.65
CA THR A 253 -7.07 7.28 -38.67
C THR A 253 -6.87 6.26 -37.54
N TYR A 254 -7.02 6.70 -36.29
CA TYR A 254 -6.94 5.86 -35.10
C TYR A 254 -8.34 5.44 -34.63
N GLN A 255 -8.50 4.16 -34.28
CA GLN A 255 -9.80 3.60 -33.90
C GLN A 255 -9.67 2.69 -32.68
N LEU A 256 -10.49 2.95 -31.65
CA LEU A 256 -10.64 2.10 -30.48
C LEU A 256 -11.29 0.76 -30.87
N VAL A 257 -10.76 -0.34 -30.34
CA VAL A 257 -11.40 -1.65 -30.42
C VAL A 257 -12.48 -1.71 -29.34
N ALA A 258 -13.74 -1.68 -29.76
CA ALA A 258 -14.87 -1.60 -28.82
C ALA A 258 -14.92 -2.79 -27.85
N GLY A 259 -15.04 -2.50 -26.55
CA GLY A 259 -15.10 -3.51 -25.49
C GLY A 259 -13.74 -4.13 -25.13
N SER A 260 -12.65 -3.50 -25.56
CA SER A 260 -11.29 -3.90 -25.19
C SER A 260 -10.77 -3.21 -23.92
N GLU A 261 -11.50 -2.20 -23.44
CA GLU A 261 -11.17 -1.41 -22.28
C GLU A 261 -11.31 -2.23 -20.99
N ALA A 262 -10.32 -2.14 -20.11
CA ALA A 262 -10.32 -2.72 -18.79
C ALA A 262 -9.84 -1.68 -17.78
N ASN A 263 -10.50 -1.64 -16.62
CA ASN A 263 -10.19 -0.76 -15.49
C ASN A 263 -10.23 0.76 -15.80
N GLY A 264 -10.98 1.15 -16.83
CA GLY A 264 -11.25 2.53 -17.18
C GLY A 264 -11.95 2.65 -18.52
N THR A 265 -12.08 3.88 -19.00
CA THR A 265 -12.66 4.23 -20.30
C THR A 265 -11.68 5.06 -21.10
N VAL A 266 -11.79 5.06 -22.43
CA VAL A 266 -10.87 5.80 -23.30
C VAL A 266 -11.61 6.53 -24.42
N VAL A 267 -11.17 7.75 -24.70
CA VAL A 267 -11.57 8.54 -25.86
C VAL A 267 -10.33 8.80 -26.71
N ILE A 268 -10.38 8.42 -27.98
CA ILE A 268 -9.29 8.62 -28.94
C ILE A 268 -9.71 9.68 -29.95
N ASP A 269 -8.88 10.69 -30.17
CA ASP A 269 -8.95 11.57 -31.33
C ASP A 269 -8.53 10.78 -32.57
N PRO A 270 -9.45 10.53 -33.52
CA PRO A 270 -9.18 9.66 -34.66
C PRO A 270 -8.15 10.26 -35.62
N VAL A 271 -7.89 11.57 -35.61
CA VAL A 271 -6.97 12.23 -36.55
C VAL A 271 -5.56 12.27 -35.99
N THR A 272 -5.42 12.70 -34.73
CA THR A 272 -4.11 12.89 -34.11
C THR A 272 -3.58 11.63 -33.45
N GLY A 273 -4.47 10.72 -33.04
CA GLY A 273 -4.12 9.59 -32.18
C GLY A 273 -3.92 9.99 -30.72
N ALA A 274 -4.20 11.25 -30.35
CA ALA A 274 -4.23 11.66 -28.95
C ALA A 274 -5.38 10.94 -28.24
N PHE A 275 -5.17 10.51 -27.00
CA PHE A 275 -6.22 9.88 -26.22
C PHE A 275 -6.32 10.47 -24.81
N ILE A 276 -7.51 10.34 -24.24
CA ILE A 276 -7.78 10.54 -22.82
C ILE A 276 -8.27 9.21 -22.27
N PHE A 277 -7.61 8.73 -21.23
CA PHE A 277 -8.00 7.55 -20.46
C PHE A 277 -8.48 7.99 -19.08
N THR A 278 -9.72 7.66 -18.75
CA THR A 278 -10.31 7.91 -17.42
C THR A 278 -10.35 6.59 -16.66
N PRO A 279 -9.51 6.39 -15.62
CA PRO A 279 -9.56 5.20 -14.78
C PRO A 279 -10.95 5.00 -14.15
N ASN A 280 -11.26 3.76 -13.76
CA ASN A 280 -12.39 3.56 -12.86
C ASN A 280 -12.13 4.30 -11.53
N ILE A 281 -13.20 4.75 -10.87
CA ILE A 281 -13.08 5.41 -9.56
C ILE A 281 -12.29 4.55 -8.57
N ASN A 282 -11.31 5.15 -7.91
CA ASN A 282 -10.42 4.53 -6.90
C ASN A 282 -9.68 3.28 -7.42
N PHE A 283 -9.39 3.26 -8.73
CA PHE A 283 -8.59 2.21 -9.33
C PHE A 283 -7.13 2.65 -9.43
N TYR A 284 -6.26 1.90 -8.76
CA TYR A 284 -4.82 1.91 -9.01
C TYR A 284 -4.31 0.51 -9.35
N GLY A 285 -3.27 0.45 -10.17
CA GLY A 285 -2.65 -0.81 -10.59
C GLY A 285 -1.95 -0.73 -11.95
N PRO A 286 -1.32 -1.83 -12.39
CA PRO A 286 -1.36 -3.18 -11.80
C PRO A 286 -0.63 -3.31 -10.46
N THR A 287 -1.11 -4.22 -9.60
CA THR A 287 -0.42 -4.72 -8.39
C THR A 287 -0.34 -6.26 -8.46
N ASP A 288 0.21 -6.92 -7.44
CA ASP A 288 0.24 -8.39 -7.35
C ASP A 288 -1.16 -9.03 -7.37
N PHE A 289 -2.20 -8.27 -7.01
CA PHE A 289 -3.57 -8.75 -6.88
C PHE A 289 -4.58 -8.03 -7.79
N VAL A 290 -4.19 -6.89 -8.38
CA VAL A 290 -5.04 -6.06 -9.25
C VAL A 290 -4.48 -6.07 -10.67
N GLY A 291 -5.31 -6.45 -11.64
CA GLY A 291 -4.93 -6.47 -13.06
C GLY A 291 -4.67 -5.06 -13.62
N ALA A 292 -3.93 -4.97 -14.72
CA ALA A 292 -3.59 -3.68 -15.33
C ALA A 292 -4.79 -2.98 -15.98
N ALA A 293 -4.76 -1.65 -16.09
CA ALA A 293 -5.65 -0.92 -16.99
C ALA A 293 -5.16 -1.08 -18.44
N THR A 294 -6.06 -1.42 -19.36
CA THR A 294 -5.69 -1.70 -20.75
C THR A 294 -6.77 -1.28 -21.73
N PHE A 295 -6.38 -0.96 -22.95
CA PHE A 295 -7.28 -0.89 -24.09
C PHE A 295 -6.56 -1.29 -25.37
N ARG A 296 -7.29 -1.59 -26.45
CA ARG A 296 -6.70 -1.91 -27.75
C ARG A 296 -7.20 -0.96 -28.83
N TYR A 297 -6.34 -0.68 -29.80
CA TYR A 297 -6.67 0.19 -30.93
C TYR A 297 -6.11 -0.34 -32.24
N THR A 298 -6.62 0.18 -33.35
CA THR A 298 -6.12 -0.07 -34.70
C THR A 298 -5.85 1.25 -35.42
N VAL A 299 -5.01 1.18 -36.44
CA VAL A 299 -4.62 2.31 -37.29
C VAL A 299 -4.94 1.96 -38.73
N THR A 300 -5.56 2.87 -39.49
CA THR A 300 -5.92 2.62 -40.90
C THR A 300 -5.81 3.86 -41.78
N ASP A 301 -5.48 3.68 -43.06
CA ASP A 301 -5.52 4.70 -44.11
C ASP A 301 -6.74 4.53 -45.05
N GLY A 302 -7.68 3.63 -44.69
CA GLY A 302 -8.83 3.25 -45.50
C GLY A 302 -8.53 2.16 -46.55
N VAL A 303 -7.27 1.75 -46.73
CA VAL A 303 -6.83 0.65 -47.59
C VAL A 303 -6.17 -0.46 -46.77
N ASN A 304 -5.22 -0.10 -45.92
CA ASN A 304 -4.53 -0.96 -44.97
C ASN A 304 -5.05 -0.69 -43.56
N THR A 305 -5.13 -1.74 -42.74
CA THR A 305 -5.47 -1.65 -41.32
C THR A 305 -4.44 -2.47 -40.54
N SER A 306 -3.91 -1.88 -39.47
CA SER A 306 -2.95 -2.55 -38.59
C SER A 306 -3.60 -3.73 -37.86
N LEU A 307 -2.77 -4.61 -37.30
CA LEU A 307 -3.22 -5.49 -36.22
C LEU A 307 -3.63 -4.65 -34.99
N GLU A 308 -4.39 -5.26 -34.09
CA GLU A 308 -4.73 -4.63 -32.81
C GLU A 308 -3.45 -4.40 -31.99
N LYS A 309 -3.26 -3.16 -31.56
CA LYS A 309 -2.17 -2.75 -30.68
C LYS A 309 -2.74 -2.61 -29.27
N THR A 310 -2.01 -3.12 -28.28
CA THR A 310 -2.44 -3.06 -26.89
C THR A 310 -1.74 -1.91 -26.19
N VAL A 311 -2.53 -1.14 -25.45
CA VAL A 311 -2.08 -0.09 -24.55
C VAL A 311 -2.28 -0.58 -23.12
N VAL A 312 -1.27 -0.37 -22.28
CA VAL A 312 -1.31 -0.58 -20.84
C VAL A 312 -1.12 0.76 -20.16
N VAL A 313 -2.03 1.10 -19.25
CA VAL A 313 -1.95 2.32 -18.44
C VAL A 313 -1.62 1.90 -17.00
N PHE A 314 -0.49 2.36 -16.48
CA PHE A 314 -0.13 2.21 -15.06
C PHE A 314 -0.77 3.35 -14.30
N VAL A 315 -1.72 3.02 -13.42
CA VAL A 315 -2.45 3.99 -12.61
C VAL A 315 -1.88 3.96 -11.20
N GLY A 316 -1.25 5.06 -10.78
CA GLY A 316 -0.71 5.23 -9.43
C GLY A 316 -1.80 5.62 -8.43
N PRO A 317 -1.69 5.20 -7.15
CA PRO A 317 -2.66 5.57 -6.14
C PRO A 317 -2.52 7.04 -5.71
N ILE A 318 -3.64 7.65 -5.32
CA ILE A 318 -3.76 8.96 -4.68
C ILE A 318 -4.51 8.76 -3.37
N ASN A 319 -3.92 9.24 -2.28
CA ASN A 319 -4.60 9.21 -0.98
C ASN A 319 -5.95 9.95 -1.02
N ASP A 320 -7.03 9.24 -0.73
CA ASP A 320 -8.37 9.74 -0.49
C ASP A 320 -8.52 10.24 0.94
N ALA A 321 -9.37 11.25 1.17
CA ALA A 321 -9.66 11.67 2.53
C ALA A 321 -10.65 10.70 3.20
N PRO A 322 -10.52 10.46 4.52
CA PRO A 322 -11.46 9.60 5.23
C PRO A 322 -12.90 10.12 5.12
N VAL A 323 -13.84 9.19 5.04
CA VAL A 323 -15.27 9.49 5.05
C VAL A 323 -15.86 9.08 6.40
N THR A 324 -16.59 9.99 7.02
CA THR A 324 -17.33 9.75 8.27
C THR A 324 -18.73 9.21 7.99
N SER A 325 -19.32 8.51 8.97
CA SER A 325 -20.72 8.05 8.83
C SER A 325 -21.67 9.26 8.72
N THR A 326 -22.44 9.33 7.62
CA THR A 326 -23.23 10.50 7.22
C THR A 326 -24.62 10.61 7.86
N ALA A 327 -24.76 10.38 9.17
CA ALA A 327 -26.04 10.63 9.85
C ALA A 327 -25.80 11.49 11.08
N ASP A 328 -26.50 12.63 11.17
CA ASP A 328 -26.65 13.38 12.42
C ASP A 328 -27.32 12.45 13.44
N VAL A 329 -26.49 11.76 14.23
CA VAL A 329 -26.99 10.82 15.22
C VAL A 329 -27.37 11.63 16.46
N THR A 330 -28.64 11.55 16.86
CA THR A 330 -29.07 12.01 18.19
C THR A 330 -28.86 10.89 19.20
N MET A 331 -28.01 11.15 20.19
CA MET A 331 -27.83 10.30 21.37
C MET A 331 -28.65 10.84 22.53
N GLU A 332 -29.36 9.95 23.22
CA GLU A 332 -30.14 10.33 24.39
C GLU A 332 -29.24 10.18 25.64
N VAL A 333 -29.10 11.23 26.43
CA VAL A 333 -28.18 11.25 27.58
C VAL A 333 -28.88 11.78 28.83
N THR A 334 -28.51 11.28 30.00
CA THR A 334 -29.03 11.79 31.28
C THR A 334 -28.25 13.04 31.70
N HIS A 335 -28.95 14.06 32.22
CA HIS A 335 -28.29 15.25 32.77
C HIS A 335 -27.24 14.88 33.84
N ASP A 336 -26.20 15.71 33.96
CA ASP A 336 -25.14 15.58 34.98
C ASP A 336 -24.41 14.21 35.02
N GLN A 337 -24.59 13.34 34.03
CA GLN A 337 -23.92 12.04 33.93
C GLN A 337 -23.02 12.01 32.69
N PRO A 338 -21.76 11.55 32.82
CA PRO A 338 -20.92 11.27 31.65
C PRO A 338 -21.55 10.18 30.77
N PHE A 339 -21.62 10.44 29.47
CA PHE A 339 -22.06 9.51 28.46
C PHE A 339 -20.85 9.09 27.61
N ALA A 340 -20.59 7.79 27.54
CA ALA A 340 -19.51 7.22 26.73
C ALA A 340 -20.09 6.51 25.51
N TYR A 341 -19.44 6.65 24.36
CA TYR A 341 -19.87 5.99 23.13
C TYR A 341 -18.74 5.93 22.11
N THR A 342 -18.87 5.06 21.10
CA THR A 342 -17.86 4.84 20.06
C THR A 342 -18.35 5.29 18.70
N ILE A 343 -17.56 6.14 18.03
CA ILE A 343 -17.83 6.54 16.65
C ILE A 343 -17.71 5.29 15.76
N PHE A 344 -18.67 5.11 14.86
CA PHE A 344 -18.73 3.97 13.95
C PHE A 344 -18.90 4.46 12.51
N GLY A 345 -18.57 3.61 11.56
CA GLY A 345 -18.80 3.82 10.13
C GLY A 345 -17.84 4.83 9.47
N ALA A 346 -16.75 5.21 10.13
CA ALA A 346 -15.66 5.89 9.45
C ALA A 346 -14.92 4.88 8.58
N THR A 347 -14.62 5.26 7.33
CA THR A 347 -13.95 4.40 6.36
C THR A 347 -13.00 5.22 5.51
N ASP A 348 -11.93 4.56 5.11
CA ASP A 348 -11.01 5.05 4.11
C ASP A 348 -10.94 4.08 2.93
N VAL A 349 -10.78 4.61 1.73
CA VAL A 349 -10.65 3.83 0.49
C VAL A 349 -9.30 3.10 0.47
N ASP A 350 -8.26 3.78 0.95
CA ASP A 350 -6.87 3.34 0.93
C ASP A 350 -6.54 2.43 2.13
N LYS A 351 -7.42 2.42 3.14
CA LYS A 351 -7.44 1.52 4.32
C LYS A 351 -6.32 1.76 5.32
N GLU A 352 -5.87 3.00 5.43
CA GLU A 352 -4.96 3.48 6.46
C GLU A 352 -5.60 3.41 7.84
N ALA A 353 -4.74 3.47 8.86
CA ALA A 353 -5.19 3.59 10.23
C ALA A 353 -5.82 4.97 10.46
N LEU A 354 -7.08 4.96 10.90
CA LEU A 354 -7.84 6.18 11.14
C LEU A 354 -7.66 6.70 12.57
N THR A 355 -7.50 8.02 12.69
CA THR A 355 -7.47 8.73 13.97
C THR A 355 -8.59 9.76 14.08
N TYR A 356 -9.05 10.03 15.29
CA TYR A 356 -10.22 10.89 15.57
C TYR A 356 -9.82 12.14 16.34
N ARG A 357 -10.37 13.28 15.95
CA ARG A 357 -10.06 14.57 16.58
C ARG A 357 -11.31 15.38 16.84
N LEU A 358 -11.38 16.00 18.01
CA LEU A 358 -12.41 16.97 18.33
C LEU A 358 -12.13 18.27 17.56
N VAL A 359 -13.15 18.86 16.95
CA VAL A 359 -13.03 20.20 16.37
C VAL A 359 -13.06 21.22 17.49
N ASP A 360 -11.96 21.97 17.66
CA ASP A 360 -11.81 22.95 18.73
C ASP A 360 -12.95 23.99 18.75
N GLY A 361 -13.52 24.20 19.94
CA GLY A 361 -14.62 25.15 20.14
C GLY A 361 -15.97 24.71 19.56
N SER A 362 -16.10 23.49 19.04
CA SER A 362 -17.37 22.99 18.49
C SER A 362 -18.36 22.51 19.55
N VAL A 363 -17.91 22.22 20.76
CA VAL A 363 -18.74 21.63 21.82
C VAL A 363 -19.76 22.64 22.33
N GLN A 364 -21.03 22.23 22.37
CA GLN A 364 -22.15 22.99 22.88
C GLN A 364 -22.76 22.26 24.08
N HIS A 365 -23.00 23.00 25.16
CA HIS A 365 -23.72 22.53 26.35
C HIS A 365 -23.08 21.33 27.07
N GLY A 366 -21.75 21.23 27.04
CA GLY A 366 -21.00 20.20 27.75
C GLY A 366 -19.49 20.26 27.49
N THR A 367 -18.82 19.17 27.82
CA THR A 367 -17.40 18.93 27.52
C THR A 367 -17.23 17.56 26.87
N VAL A 368 -16.24 17.42 25.99
CA VAL A 368 -15.95 16.17 25.26
C VAL A 368 -14.48 15.83 25.39
N THR A 369 -14.21 14.55 25.63
CA THR A 369 -12.90 13.93 25.39
C THR A 369 -13.09 12.84 24.35
N ILE A 370 -12.18 12.74 23.39
CA ILE A 370 -12.18 11.70 22.34
C ILE A 370 -10.85 10.97 22.37
N ASP A 371 -10.91 9.64 22.38
CA ASP A 371 -9.76 8.78 22.18
C ASP A 371 -9.38 8.82 20.69
N PRO A 372 -8.17 9.29 20.35
CA PRO A 372 -7.78 9.48 18.96
C PRO A 372 -7.62 8.15 18.21
N ASP A 373 -7.35 7.04 18.89
CA ASP A 373 -7.09 5.76 18.23
C ASP A 373 -8.38 4.96 18.09
N SER A 374 -9.21 4.93 19.13
CA SER A 374 -10.43 4.11 19.13
C SER A 374 -11.68 4.85 18.64
N GLY A 375 -11.64 6.18 18.55
CA GLY A 375 -12.82 7.01 18.28
C GLY A 375 -13.87 6.98 19.39
N ARG A 376 -13.51 6.47 20.58
CA ARG A 376 -14.40 6.43 21.75
C ARG A 376 -14.38 7.78 22.44
N TYR A 377 -15.54 8.35 22.68
CA TYR A 377 -15.67 9.65 23.32
C TYR A 377 -16.45 9.57 24.63
N VAL A 378 -16.20 10.55 25.50
CA VAL A 378 -16.98 10.81 26.70
C VAL A 378 -17.51 12.24 26.63
N PHE A 379 -18.83 12.38 26.60
CA PHE A 379 -19.53 13.66 26.71
C PHE A 379 -20.04 13.86 28.14
N THR A 380 -19.72 15.00 28.75
CA THR A 380 -20.28 15.39 30.05
C THR A 380 -21.12 16.65 29.87
N PRO A 381 -22.46 16.58 30.05
CA PRO A 381 -23.34 17.74 29.95
C PRO A 381 -22.94 18.86 30.92
N GLU A 382 -23.22 20.11 30.54
CA GLU A 382 -23.17 21.23 31.49
C GLU A 382 -24.12 20.97 32.68
N ALA A 383 -23.69 21.38 33.88
CA ALA A 383 -24.43 21.10 35.10
C ALA A 383 -25.86 21.70 35.04
N GLY A 384 -26.88 20.85 35.19
CA GLY A 384 -28.29 21.22 35.15
C GLY A 384 -28.84 21.55 33.76
N TYR A 385 -28.09 21.32 32.68
CA TYR A 385 -28.57 21.52 31.32
C TYR A 385 -29.54 20.42 30.89
N VAL A 386 -30.61 20.81 30.18
CA VAL A 386 -31.61 19.93 29.57
C VAL A 386 -31.93 20.49 28.20
N GLY A 387 -31.84 19.66 27.15
CA GLY A 387 -32.04 20.08 25.77
C GLY A 387 -30.97 19.54 24.82
N ALA A 388 -30.92 20.11 23.61
CA ALA A 388 -30.01 19.66 22.56
C ALA A 388 -28.58 20.16 22.80
N ALA A 389 -27.64 19.24 22.85
CA ALA A 389 -26.20 19.47 22.86
C ALA A 389 -25.57 18.95 21.56
N SER A 390 -24.35 19.41 21.25
CA SER A 390 -23.64 18.93 20.05
C SER A 390 -22.14 19.13 20.16
N PHE A 391 -21.39 18.43 19.32
CA PHE A 391 -19.99 18.72 19.04
C PHE A 391 -19.63 18.23 17.64
N GLN A 392 -18.49 18.67 17.12
CA GLN A 392 -17.98 18.21 15.82
C GLN A 392 -16.65 17.48 15.98
N TYR A 393 -16.41 16.51 15.10
CA TYR A 393 -15.16 15.77 15.01
C TYR A 393 -14.70 15.64 13.56
N THR A 394 -13.42 15.38 13.36
CA THR A 394 -12.83 14.95 12.07
C THR A 394 -12.14 13.61 12.24
N VAL A 395 -12.00 12.88 11.13
CA VAL A 395 -11.25 11.63 11.04
C VAL A 395 -10.07 11.85 10.10
N SER A 396 -8.90 11.34 10.45
CA SER A 396 -7.64 11.55 9.73
C SER A 396 -6.95 10.22 9.47
N ASP A 397 -6.50 9.99 8.25
CA ASP A 397 -5.60 8.88 7.86
C ASP A 397 -4.11 9.21 8.11
N GLY A 398 -3.81 10.43 8.57
CA GLY A 398 -2.47 10.97 8.76
C GLY A 398 -1.95 11.86 7.63
N GLN A 399 -2.60 11.86 6.47
CA GLN A 399 -2.32 12.72 5.31
C GLN A 399 -3.42 13.74 5.06
N LEU A 400 -4.68 13.31 5.08
CA LEU A 400 -5.87 14.11 4.85
C LEU A 400 -6.86 13.96 6.01
N ASP A 401 -7.63 15.03 6.23
CA ASP A 401 -8.71 15.05 7.20
C ASP A 401 -10.06 14.99 6.48
N SER A 402 -10.99 14.24 7.06
CA SER A 402 -12.39 14.25 6.66
C SER A 402 -13.00 15.65 6.82
N PRO A 403 -14.08 15.96 6.05
CA PRO A 403 -14.96 17.05 6.44
C PRO A 403 -15.46 16.89 7.90
N PRO A 404 -15.70 17.98 8.64
CA PRO A 404 -16.25 17.90 9.99
C PRO A 404 -17.62 17.19 10.02
N ALA A 405 -17.77 16.24 10.95
CA ALA A 405 -19.01 15.54 11.22
C ALA A 405 -19.59 16.00 12.56
N THR A 406 -20.92 16.10 12.65
CA THR A 406 -21.62 16.56 13.86
C THR A 406 -22.23 15.39 14.62
N ILE A 407 -21.99 15.35 15.93
CA ILE A 407 -22.73 14.49 16.86
C ILE A 407 -23.73 15.36 17.60
N THR A 408 -25.00 14.95 17.59
CA THR A 408 -26.07 15.62 18.33
C THR A 408 -26.43 14.78 19.54
N LEU A 409 -26.70 15.42 20.67
CA LEU A 409 -27.17 14.75 21.88
C LEU A 409 -28.43 15.45 22.39
N ASN A 410 -29.33 14.69 22.99
CA ASN A 410 -30.50 15.20 23.68
C ASN A 410 -30.37 14.87 25.17
N VAL A 411 -30.14 15.91 25.97
CA VAL A 411 -29.94 15.82 27.42
C VAL A 411 -31.29 15.83 28.12
N HIS A 412 -31.66 14.70 28.73
CA HIS A 412 -32.92 14.51 29.43
C HIS A 412 -32.88 15.02 30.86
N ALA A 413 -34.06 15.43 31.34
CA ALA A 413 -34.25 15.87 32.72
C ALA A 413 -34.13 14.70 33.71
N ALA A 414 -33.92 15.04 34.99
CA ALA A 414 -33.81 14.07 36.07
C ALA A 414 -35.05 13.17 36.16
N GLY A 415 -34.82 11.85 36.10
CA GLY A 415 -35.89 10.85 36.16
C GLY A 415 -36.68 10.65 34.87
N ASP A 416 -36.22 11.24 33.76
CA ASP A 416 -36.71 11.00 32.39
C ASP A 416 -35.62 10.28 31.57
N ASP A 417 -34.99 9.26 32.17
CA ASP A 417 -33.90 8.54 31.52
C ASP A 417 -34.39 7.79 30.26
N PRO A 418 -33.63 7.83 29.16
CA PRO A 418 -34.00 7.16 27.92
C PRO A 418 -34.09 5.64 28.12
N VAL A 419 -35.19 5.06 27.66
CA VAL A 419 -35.39 3.60 27.68
C VAL A 419 -34.71 2.98 26.46
N LEU A 420 -33.69 2.16 26.68
CA LEU A 420 -33.06 1.40 25.61
C LEU A 420 -34.00 0.31 25.07
N LEU A 421 -33.91 0.06 23.77
CA LEU A 421 -34.58 -1.07 23.12
C LEU A 421 -33.96 -2.39 23.57
N THR A 422 -34.71 -3.49 23.54
CA THR A 422 -34.12 -4.83 23.65
C THR A 422 -33.38 -5.20 22.36
N TYR A 423 -32.42 -6.11 22.43
CA TYR A 423 -31.68 -6.57 21.24
C TYR A 423 -32.59 -7.06 20.10
N GLN A 424 -33.69 -7.77 20.43
CA GLN A 424 -34.66 -8.20 19.42
C GLN A 424 -35.40 -7.03 18.77
N GLN A 425 -35.78 -6.00 19.55
CA GLN A 425 -36.41 -4.80 19.00
C GLN A 425 -35.46 -4.04 18.08
N VAL A 426 -34.16 -4.03 18.38
CA VAL A 426 -33.14 -3.44 17.52
C VAL A 426 -33.05 -4.16 16.17
N ILE A 427 -33.10 -5.50 16.17
CA ILE A 427 -33.19 -6.29 14.93
C ILE A 427 -34.45 -5.92 14.14
N ASP A 428 -35.61 -5.97 14.77
CA ASP A 428 -36.90 -5.80 14.09
C ASP A 428 -37.08 -4.38 13.54
N THR A 429 -36.62 -3.38 14.29
CA THR A 429 -36.81 -1.96 13.96
C THR A 429 -35.81 -1.46 12.94
N TYR A 430 -34.56 -1.91 13.01
CA TYR A 430 -33.47 -1.35 12.21
C TYR A 430 -32.95 -2.35 11.18
N LEU A 431 -32.45 -3.50 11.61
CA LEU A 431 -31.80 -4.46 10.71
C LEU A 431 -32.76 -5.00 9.64
N LEU A 432 -33.95 -5.47 10.03
CA LEU A 432 -34.94 -6.00 9.11
C LEU A 432 -35.62 -4.92 8.26
N ALA A 433 -35.58 -3.67 8.71
CA ALA A 433 -36.06 -2.52 7.96
C ALA A 433 -35.03 -1.99 6.94
N GLY A 434 -33.82 -2.55 6.91
CA GLY A 434 -32.73 -2.12 6.03
C GLY A 434 -31.96 -0.89 6.54
N ASP A 435 -32.16 -0.49 7.80
CA ASP A 435 -31.41 0.58 8.45
C ASP A 435 -30.21 -0.01 9.22
N ALA A 436 -29.12 -0.27 8.49
CA ALA A 436 -27.90 -0.80 9.07
C ALA A 436 -27.26 0.15 10.10
N GLN A 437 -27.33 1.47 9.87
CA GLN A 437 -26.73 2.48 10.75
C GLN A 437 -27.46 2.53 12.10
N GLY A 438 -28.79 2.49 12.09
CA GLY A 438 -29.61 2.37 13.29
C GLY A 438 -29.33 1.09 14.06
N PHE A 439 -29.07 -0.02 13.36
CA PHE A 439 -28.68 -1.30 13.99
C PHE A 439 -27.32 -1.19 14.69
N TYR A 440 -26.27 -0.74 13.99
CA TYR A 440 -24.93 -0.59 14.56
C TYR A 440 -24.94 0.28 15.81
N ARG A 441 -25.65 1.40 15.74
CA ARG A 441 -25.77 2.33 16.85
C ARG A 441 -26.32 1.67 18.11
N ASN A 442 -27.47 1.02 17.98
CA ASN A 442 -28.14 0.45 19.15
C ASN A 442 -27.41 -0.79 19.68
N VAL A 443 -26.66 -1.50 18.84
CA VAL A 443 -25.79 -2.60 19.30
C VAL A 443 -24.70 -2.08 20.23
N VAL A 444 -24.02 -0.97 19.90
CA VAL A 444 -23.02 -0.37 20.79
C VAL A 444 -23.65 0.08 22.12
N LEU A 445 -24.79 0.80 22.06
CA LEU A 445 -25.52 1.22 23.27
C LEU A 445 -25.92 0.05 24.17
N LEU A 446 -26.42 -1.04 23.56
CA LEU A 446 -26.84 -2.22 24.31
C LEU A 446 -25.67 -3.01 24.88
N ALA A 447 -24.55 -3.08 24.15
CA ALA A 447 -23.33 -3.69 24.66
C ALA A 447 -22.82 -2.93 25.89
N ASP A 448 -22.81 -1.60 25.86
CA ASP A 448 -22.46 -0.75 27.00
C ASP A 448 -23.42 -0.92 28.19
N ALA A 449 -24.70 -1.19 27.92
CA ALA A 449 -25.70 -1.51 28.93
C ALA A 449 -25.65 -2.96 29.45
N GLY A 450 -24.75 -3.80 28.92
CA GLY A 450 -24.53 -5.17 29.38
C GLY A 450 -25.36 -6.25 28.66
N ASP A 451 -26.00 -5.96 27.52
CA ASP A 451 -26.66 -6.98 26.73
C ASP A 451 -25.63 -7.92 26.08
N VAL A 452 -25.74 -9.22 26.36
CA VAL A 452 -24.76 -10.23 25.93
C VAL A 452 -24.75 -10.49 24.43
N ASN A 453 -25.88 -10.34 23.73
CA ASN A 453 -25.93 -10.54 22.29
C ASN A 453 -25.33 -9.32 21.59
N ALA A 454 -25.67 -8.12 22.05
CA ALA A 454 -25.08 -6.90 21.55
C ALA A 454 -23.57 -6.87 21.80
N ALA A 455 -23.11 -7.30 22.97
CA ALA A 455 -21.69 -7.40 23.30
C ALA A 455 -20.92 -8.39 22.43
N TYR A 456 -21.53 -9.52 22.07
CA TYR A 456 -20.93 -10.43 21.09
C TYR A 456 -20.68 -9.73 19.75
N HIS A 457 -21.69 -9.04 19.21
CA HIS A 457 -21.55 -8.36 17.93
C HIS A 457 -20.55 -7.21 18.00
N TYR A 458 -20.65 -6.36 19.03
CA TYR A 458 -19.74 -5.23 19.19
C TYR A 458 -18.29 -5.71 19.43
N GLY A 459 -18.09 -6.74 20.25
CA GLY A 459 -16.78 -7.35 20.45
C GLY A 459 -16.20 -7.93 19.16
N SER A 460 -17.01 -8.55 18.31
CA SER A 460 -16.57 -9.07 17.02
C SER A 460 -16.20 -7.96 16.02
N TRP A 461 -16.94 -6.84 16.03
CA TRP A 461 -16.62 -5.64 15.25
C TRP A 461 -15.29 -5.02 15.68
N LEU A 462 -15.09 -4.86 17.00
CA LEU A 462 -13.83 -4.37 17.56
C LEU A 462 -12.65 -5.30 17.25
N HIS A 463 -12.85 -6.63 17.26
CA HIS A 463 -11.78 -7.59 16.95
C HIS A 463 -11.35 -7.53 15.48
N SER A 464 -12.33 -7.38 14.58
CA SER A 464 -12.13 -7.37 13.13
C SER A 464 -11.82 -5.99 12.53
N GLY A 465 -12.12 -4.90 13.24
CA GLY A 465 -12.08 -3.54 12.71
C GLY A 465 -13.23 -3.24 11.73
N VAL A 466 -14.27 -4.07 11.71
CA VAL A 466 -15.43 -3.86 10.84
C VAL A 466 -16.40 -2.92 11.54
N HIS A 467 -16.84 -1.87 10.85
CA HIS A 467 -17.73 -0.80 11.34
C HIS A 467 -17.16 0.12 12.43
N VAL A 468 -16.16 -0.31 13.20
CA VAL A 468 -15.49 0.50 14.23
C VAL A 468 -13.99 0.28 14.13
N THR A 469 -13.18 1.21 14.65
CA THR A 469 -11.74 1.00 14.72
C THR A 469 -11.40 -0.23 15.54
N ARG A 470 -10.40 -0.99 15.06
CA ARG A 470 -9.98 -2.23 15.70
C ARG A 470 -9.39 -1.95 17.09
N ASP A 471 -10.00 -2.53 18.12
CA ASP A 471 -9.52 -2.47 19.51
C ASP A 471 -9.70 -3.86 20.14
N VAL A 472 -8.59 -4.59 20.19
CA VAL A 472 -8.60 -5.99 20.63
C VAL A 472 -8.73 -6.17 22.13
N ASP A 473 -8.26 -5.20 22.92
CA ASP A 473 -8.35 -5.24 24.37
C ASP A 473 -9.81 -4.99 24.79
N LEU A 474 -10.48 -4.04 24.14
CA LEU A 474 -11.90 -3.80 24.36
C LEU A 474 -12.77 -4.92 23.78
N ALA A 475 -12.40 -5.47 22.61
CA ALA A 475 -13.07 -6.65 22.06
C ALA A 475 -13.08 -7.82 23.05
N ALA A 476 -11.93 -8.11 23.67
CA ALA A 476 -11.81 -9.16 24.67
C ALA A 476 -12.74 -8.94 25.87
N GLN A 477 -12.93 -7.69 26.29
CA GLN A 477 -13.83 -7.35 27.40
C GLN A 477 -15.29 -7.64 27.06
N TYR A 478 -15.80 -7.17 25.92
CA TYR A 478 -17.19 -7.45 25.52
C TYR A 478 -17.43 -8.93 25.19
N LEU A 479 -16.47 -9.59 24.52
CA LEU A 479 -16.57 -11.02 24.26
C LEU A 479 -16.55 -11.83 25.57
N SER A 480 -15.78 -11.42 26.59
CA SER A 480 -15.80 -12.05 27.91
C SER A 480 -17.16 -11.93 28.59
N MET A 481 -17.83 -10.78 28.43
CA MET A 481 -19.19 -10.58 28.95
C MET A 481 -20.21 -11.54 28.30
N ALA A 482 -20.05 -11.83 27.01
CA ALA A 482 -20.95 -12.70 26.25
C ALA A 482 -20.60 -14.19 26.31
N ALA A 483 -19.33 -14.54 26.57
CA ALA A 483 -18.79 -15.89 26.40
C ALA A 483 -19.47 -16.96 27.27
N ALA A 484 -20.10 -16.59 28.39
CA ALA A 484 -20.81 -17.55 29.23
C ALA A 484 -22.10 -18.08 28.58
N THR A 485 -22.76 -17.29 27.73
CA THR A 485 -24.09 -17.62 27.16
C THR A 485 -24.11 -17.67 25.64
N VAL A 486 -23.15 -17.03 24.97
CA VAL A 486 -23.03 -17.00 23.51
C VAL A 486 -21.85 -17.88 23.08
N PRO A 487 -22.10 -19.07 22.50
CA PRO A 487 -21.03 -19.98 22.10
C PRO A 487 -20.03 -19.38 21.11
N ASP A 488 -20.52 -18.57 20.15
CA ASP A 488 -19.65 -17.93 19.16
C ASP A 488 -18.72 -16.89 19.80
N ALA A 489 -19.17 -16.20 20.85
CA ALA A 489 -18.31 -15.30 21.63
C ALA A 489 -17.21 -16.10 22.35
N ALA A 490 -17.56 -17.26 22.93
CA ALA A 490 -16.57 -18.13 23.57
C ALA A 490 -15.56 -18.69 22.57
N VAL A 491 -15.99 -19.06 21.36
CA VAL A 491 -15.10 -19.53 20.29
C VAL A 491 -14.15 -18.43 19.83
N GLN A 492 -14.65 -17.20 19.62
CA GLN A 492 -13.80 -16.06 19.24
C GLN A 492 -12.81 -15.69 20.36
N LEU A 493 -13.27 -15.60 21.60
CA LEU A 493 -12.40 -15.30 22.74
C LEU A 493 -11.37 -16.41 23.00
N ALA A 494 -11.74 -17.68 22.83
CA ALA A 494 -10.80 -18.80 22.91
C ALA A 494 -9.69 -18.68 21.84
N PHE A 495 -10.03 -18.25 20.63
CA PHE A 495 -9.03 -17.97 19.59
C PHE A 495 -8.08 -16.84 20.01
N MET A 496 -8.61 -15.75 20.56
CA MET A 496 -7.81 -14.64 21.10
C MET A 496 -6.82 -15.12 22.18
N TYR A 497 -7.24 -15.98 23.10
CA TYR A 497 -6.35 -16.60 24.10
C TYR A 497 -5.31 -17.54 23.50
N LEU A 498 -5.56 -18.18 22.36
CA LEU A 498 -4.58 -19.04 21.68
C LEU A 498 -3.52 -18.24 20.94
N THR A 499 -3.90 -17.11 20.34
CA THR A 499 -3.00 -16.23 19.59
C THR A 499 -2.28 -15.22 20.47
N GLY A 500 -2.87 -14.84 21.60
CA GLY A 500 -2.39 -13.73 22.44
C GLY A 500 -2.84 -12.36 21.93
N ASP A 501 -3.96 -12.29 21.19
CA ASP A 501 -4.48 -11.07 20.57
C ASP A 501 -5.47 -10.39 21.54
N GLY A 502 -5.10 -9.24 22.12
CA GLY A 502 -5.90 -8.50 23.12
C GLY A 502 -5.98 -9.16 24.51
N VAL A 503 -5.41 -10.35 24.68
CA VAL A 503 -5.31 -11.07 25.96
C VAL A 503 -3.98 -11.82 26.03
N PRO A 504 -3.40 -12.05 27.22
CA PRO A 504 -2.23 -12.91 27.34
C PRO A 504 -2.51 -14.32 26.83
N ARG A 505 -1.58 -14.91 26.08
CA ARG A 505 -1.73 -16.27 25.54
C ARG A 505 -1.95 -17.29 26.67
N ASP A 506 -3.12 -17.90 26.71
CA ASP A 506 -3.52 -18.89 27.70
C ASP A 506 -4.37 -20.01 27.06
N PRO A 507 -3.73 -21.09 26.59
CA PRO A 507 -4.45 -22.23 26.01
C PRO A 507 -5.35 -22.99 27.00
N ALA A 508 -5.10 -22.88 28.31
CA ALA A 508 -5.96 -23.50 29.32
C ALA A 508 -7.26 -22.70 29.49
N MET A 509 -7.18 -21.37 29.45
CA MET A 509 -8.36 -20.50 29.42
C MET A 509 -9.17 -20.70 28.14
N ALA A 510 -8.51 -20.78 26.99
CA ALA A 510 -9.17 -21.06 25.71
C ALA A 510 -9.98 -22.37 25.78
N ARG A 511 -9.41 -23.43 26.35
CA ARG A 511 -10.11 -24.70 26.57
C ARG A 511 -11.31 -24.53 27.51
N LEU A 512 -11.12 -23.87 28.66
CA LEU A 512 -12.18 -23.63 29.64
C LEU A 512 -13.39 -22.96 29.00
N LEU A 513 -13.17 -21.91 28.19
CA LEU A 513 -14.24 -21.18 27.49
C LEU A 513 -15.05 -22.07 26.56
N LEU A 514 -14.38 -22.96 25.82
CA LEU A 514 -15.06 -23.88 24.91
C LEU A 514 -15.85 -24.97 25.67
N GLU A 515 -15.32 -25.44 26.79
CA GLU A 515 -15.95 -26.46 27.64
C GLU A 515 -17.25 -25.98 28.32
N LEU A 516 -17.48 -24.66 28.38
CA LEU A 516 -18.76 -24.08 28.82
C LEU A 516 -19.91 -24.40 27.85
N HIS A 517 -19.61 -24.79 26.60
CA HIS A 517 -20.59 -24.99 25.53
C HIS A 517 -20.57 -26.43 24.97
N PRO A 518 -20.85 -27.47 25.80
CA PRO A 518 -20.71 -28.87 25.41
C PRO A 518 -21.72 -29.34 24.36
N THR A 519 -22.71 -28.52 24.01
CA THR A 519 -23.71 -28.81 22.97
C THR A 519 -23.52 -27.97 21.71
N ASN A 520 -22.44 -27.19 21.61
CA ASN A 520 -22.13 -26.40 20.42
C ASN A 520 -21.09 -27.14 19.55
N ALA A 521 -21.44 -27.42 18.30
CA ALA A 521 -20.59 -28.19 17.40
C ALA A 521 -19.25 -27.52 17.10
N ALA A 522 -19.21 -26.18 16.98
CA ALA A 522 -17.98 -25.44 16.76
C ALA A 522 -17.06 -25.49 18.00
N ALA A 523 -17.61 -25.37 19.21
CA ALA A 523 -16.84 -25.49 20.44
C ALA A 523 -16.21 -26.88 20.59
N ILE A 524 -16.99 -27.94 20.36
CA ILE A 524 -16.49 -29.33 20.39
C ILE A 524 -15.39 -29.54 19.35
N TYR A 525 -15.59 -29.04 18.12
CA TYR A 525 -14.58 -29.10 17.07
C TYR A 525 -13.28 -28.40 17.49
N ARG A 526 -13.37 -27.20 18.09
CA ARG A 526 -12.19 -26.47 18.57
C ARG A 526 -11.49 -27.21 19.72
N ILE A 527 -12.21 -27.82 20.64
CA ILE A 527 -11.64 -28.68 21.70
C ILE A 527 -10.86 -29.85 21.10
N ALA A 528 -11.42 -30.51 20.08
CA ALA A 528 -10.74 -31.61 19.39
C ALA A 528 -9.40 -31.18 18.77
N ILE A 529 -9.33 -29.97 18.19
CA ILE A 529 -8.06 -29.39 17.72
C ILE A 529 -7.08 -29.19 18.89
N LEU A 530 -7.56 -28.67 20.03
CA LEU A 530 -6.71 -28.47 21.21
C LEU A 530 -6.16 -29.79 21.75
N ASP A 531 -6.94 -30.87 21.69
CA ASP A 531 -6.51 -32.21 22.07
C ASP A 531 -5.42 -32.73 21.13
N ASP A 532 -5.56 -32.48 19.84
CA ASP A 532 -4.57 -32.85 18.82
C ASP A 532 -3.25 -32.12 18.97
N LEU A 533 -3.29 -30.87 19.44
CA LEU A 533 -2.11 -30.02 19.59
C LEU A 533 -1.49 -30.09 20.99
N GLY A 534 -2.19 -30.70 21.97
CA GLY A 534 -1.78 -30.67 23.36
C GLY A 534 -1.85 -29.27 23.97
N TYR A 535 -2.85 -28.48 23.58
CA TYR A 535 -3.08 -27.13 24.08
C TYR A 535 -4.10 -27.12 25.22
N GLY A 536 -3.69 -26.59 26.37
CA GLY A 536 -4.48 -26.57 27.60
C GLY A 536 -4.64 -27.94 28.30
N ALA A 537 -4.17 -29.02 27.67
CA ALA A 537 -4.13 -30.39 28.19
C ALA A 537 -3.06 -31.20 27.44
N PRO A 538 -2.59 -32.35 27.96
CA PRO A 538 -1.71 -33.24 27.20
C PRO A 538 -2.31 -33.66 25.85
N GLN A 539 -1.45 -33.84 24.86
CA GLN A 539 -1.84 -34.27 23.52
C GLN A 539 -2.53 -35.64 23.53
N ASP A 540 -3.69 -35.74 22.89
CA ASP A 540 -4.47 -36.97 22.77
C ASP A 540 -5.20 -37.03 21.43
N HIS A 541 -4.57 -37.72 20.47
CA HIS A 541 -5.10 -37.90 19.12
C HIS A 541 -6.36 -38.77 19.07
N ALA A 542 -6.54 -39.70 20.02
CA ALA A 542 -7.70 -40.57 20.06
C ALA A 542 -8.93 -39.76 20.54
N ARG A 543 -8.76 -38.99 21.61
CA ARG A 543 -9.79 -38.06 22.09
C ARG A 543 -10.16 -37.00 21.05
N ALA A 544 -9.17 -36.48 20.32
CA ALA A 544 -9.41 -35.55 19.21
C ALA A 544 -10.32 -36.17 18.13
N VAL A 545 -10.09 -37.44 17.74
CA VAL A 545 -10.95 -38.14 16.78
C VAL A 545 -12.38 -38.30 17.31
N GLU A 546 -12.56 -38.61 18.59
CA GLU A 546 -13.88 -38.68 19.22
C GLU A 546 -14.61 -37.33 19.12
N GLY A 547 -13.94 -36.22 19.42
CA GLY A 547 -14.49 -34.87 19.31
C GLY A 547 -14.80 -34.47 17.86
N TYR A 548 -13.92 -34.78 16.89
CA TYR A 548 -14.21 -34.55 15.47
C TYR A 548 -15.44 -35.33 15.02
N LEU A 549 -15.59 -36.60 15.44
CA LEU A 549 -16.74 -37.42 15.12
C LEU A 549 -18.03 -36.87 15.72
N GLU A 550 -17.99 -36.38 16.96
CA GLU A 550 -19.13 -35.75 17.61
C GLU A 550 -19.55 -34.46 16.89
N ALA A 551 -18.62 -33.53 16.67
CA ALA A 551 -18.90 -32.29 15.95
C ALA A 551 -19.38 -32.54 14.50
N ALA A 552 -18.81 -33.52 13.81
CA ALA A 552 -19.24 -33.92 12.47
C ALA A 552 -20.67 -34.45 12.45
N LYS A 553 -21.07 -35.27 13.44
CA LYS A 553 -22.47 -35.74 13.57
C LYS A 553 -23.45 -34.59 13.85
N MET A 554 -22.97 -33.52 14.45
CA MET A 554 -23.75 -32.29 14.70
C MET A 554 -23.78 -31.34 13.50
N GLY A 555 -23.16 -31.71 12.37
CA GLY A 555 -23.18 -30.92 11.14
C GLY A 555 -22.01 -29.96 10.96
N ASN A 556 -20.98 -30.01 11.81
CA ASN A 556 -19.78 -29.18 11.61
C ASN A 556 -18.96 -29.72 10.43
N ALA A 557 -18.93 -28.95 9.34
CA ALA A 557 -18.32 -29.38 8.08
C ALA A 557 -16.79 -29.46 8.16
N ASP A 558 -16.14 -28.56 8.91
CA ASP A 558 -14.69 -28.60 9.14
C ASP A 558 -14.28 -29.85 9.93
N ALA A 559 -15.08 -30.27 10.92
CA ALA A 559 -14.87 -31.50 11.66
C ALA A 559 -15.02 -32.74 10.78
N MET A 560 -15.97 -32.74 9.83
CA MET A 560 -16.10 -33.81 8.84
C MET A 560 -14.85 -33.90 7.97
N PHE A 561 -14.33 -32.77 7.50
CA PHE A 561 -13.11 -32.72 6.71
C PHE A 561 -11.89 -33.24 7.50
N ALA A 562 -11.71 -32.72 8.72
CA ALA A 562 -10.64 -33.14 9.63
C ALA A 562 -10.70 -34.65 9.88
N LEU A 563 -11.86 -35.18 10.26
CA LEU A 563 -12.08 -36.60 10.52
C LEU A 563 -11.75 -37.47 9.30
N GLY A 564 -12.17 -37.04 8.11
CA GLY A 564 -11.85 -37.72 6.86
C GLY A 564 -10.34 -37.88 6.64
N ARG A 565 -9.54 -36.83 6.92
CA ARG A 565 -8.08 -36.92 6.86
C ARG A 565 -7.50 -37.84 7.94
N ARG A 566 -8.04 -37.82 9.16
CA ARG A 566 -7.55 -38.68 10.26
C ARG A 566 -7.66 -40.16 9.90
N TYR A 567 -8.74 -40.57 9.22
CA TYR A 567 -8.90 -41.93 8.70
C TYR A 567 -7.91 -42.29 7.58
N LEU A 568 -7.48 -41.33 6.73
CA LEU A 568 -6.46 -41.57 5.71
C LEU A 568 -5.06 -41.69 6.31
N MET A 569 -4.75 -40.87 7.31
CA MET A 569 -3.41 -40.80 7.91
C MET A 569 -3.21 -41.77 9.08
N ALA A 570 -4.26 -42.45 9.52
CA ALA A 570 -4.26 -43.35 10.67
C ALA A 570 -3.77 -42.67 11.98
N GLU A 571 -4.18 -41.42 12.19
CA GLU A 571 -3.79 -40.61 13.33
C GLU A 571 -4.91 -40.61 14.39
N GLY A 572 -4.67 -41.25 15.53
CA GLY A 572 -5.69 -41.40 16.58
C GLY A 572 -6.82 -42.37 16.24
N VAL A 573 -6.84 -42.90 15.01
CA VAL A 573 -7.83 -43.87 14.52
C VAL A 573 -7.17 -44.85 13.55
N ALA A 574 -7.73 -46.05 13.43
CA ALA A 574 -7.26 -47.01 12.43
C ALA A 574 -7.54 -46.50 11.01
N PHE A 575 -6.63 -46.81 10.07
CA PHE A 575 -6.82 -46.50 8.66
C PHE A 575 -8.15 -47.06 8.13
N SER A 576 -8.93 -46.21 7.47
CA SER A 576 -10.16 -46.62 6.77
C SER A 576 -10.44 -45.73 5.57
N ALA A 577 -10.13 -46.23 4.36
CA ALA A 577 -10.42 -45.51 3.13
C ALA A 577 -11.93 -45.25 2.94
N ALA A 578 -12.78 -46.19 3.37
CA ALA A 578 -14.23 -46.05 3.24
C ALA A 578 -14.78 -44.90 4.09
N ASP A 579 -14.38 -44.84 5.38
CA ASP A 579 -14.82 -43.78 6.28
C ASP A 579 -14.20 -42.43 5.89
N ALA A 580 -12.95 -42.43 5.45
CA ALA A 580 -12.29 -41.24 4.90
C ALA A 580 -13.08 -40.63 3.74
N TYR A 581 -13.37 -41.42 2.70
CA TYR A 581 -14.09 -40.92 1.53
C TYR A 581 -15.52 -40.51 1.85
N PHE A 582 -16.18 -41.19 2.79
CA PHE A 582 -17.48 -40.78 3.27
C PHE A 582 -17.41 -39.38 3.90
N TRP A 583 -16.56 -39.17 4.89
CA TRP A 583 -16.49 -37.89 5.61
C TRP A 583 -15.97 -36.74 4.75
N LEU A 584 -14.97 -36.97 3.89
CA LEU A 584 -14.52 -35.96 2.93
C LEU A 584 -15.60 -35.62 1.91
N GLY A 585 -16.32 -36.60 1.39
CA GLY A 585 -17.42 -36.38 0.44
C GLY A 585 -18.58 -35.59 1.05
N VAL A 586 -18.91 -35.84 2.31
CA VAL A 586 -19.92 -35.06 3.04
C VAL A 586 -19.40 -33.64 3.32
N ALA A 587 -18.15 -33.48 3.77
CA ALA A 587 -17.56 -32.16 4.03
C ALA A 587 -17.60 -31.25 2.79
N LEU A 588 -17.23 -31.78 1.62
CA LEU A 588 -17.28 -31.06 0.35
C LEU A 588 -18.69 -30.61 -0.04
N LYS A 589 -19.72 -31.40 0.30
CA LYS A 589 -21.11 -31.00 0.06
C LYS A 589 -21.53 -29.79 0.91
N TYR A 590 -20.86 -29.57 2.03
CA TYR A 590 -21.07 -28.44 2.93
C TYR A 590 -19.98 -27.36 2.76
N ASP A 591 -19.28 -27.34 1.61
CA ASP A 591 -18.22 -26.39 1.27
C ASP A 591 -17.07 -26.28 2.30
N ALA A 592 -16.78 -27.35 3.06
CA ALA A 592 -15.66 -27.38 3.99
C ALA A 592 -14.34 -27.86 3.35
N GLY A 593 -13.22 -27.33 3.87
CA GLY A 593 -11.87 -27.58 3.37
C GLY A 593 -11.06 -26.29 3.21
N PRO A 594 -9.80 -26.35 2.75
CA PRO A 594 -9.02 -25.15 2.50
C PRO A 594 -9.68 -24.28 1.42
N ILE A 595 -9.88 -22.99 1.73
CA ILE A 595 -10.29 -21.98 0.76
C ILE A 595 -9.09 -21.76 -0.17
N VAL A 596 -9.26 -22.07 -1.45
CA VAL A 596 -8.26 -21.85 -2.49
C VAL A 596 -8.71 -20.65 -3.32
N PRO A 597 -7.81 -19.74 -3.75
CA PRO A 597 -8.19 -18.52 -4.48
C PRO A 597 -9.10 -18.82 -5.68
N GLY A 598 -10.11 -17.96 -5.88
CA GLY A 598 -11.35 -18.26 -6.61
C GLY A 598 -11.20 -18.72 -8.06
N GLY A 599 -12.11 -19.61 -8.49
CA GLY A 599 -12.34 -19.95 -9.90
C GLY A 599 -12.51 -21.44 -10.24
N VAL A 600 -12.28 -22.37 -9.30
CA VAL A 600 -12.35 -23.83 -9.59
C VAL A 600 -13.32 -24.54 -8.63
N PRO A 601 -14.27 -25.36 -9.11
CA PRO A 601 -15.14 -26.17 -8.25
C PRO A 601 -14.31 -27.13 -7.37
N GLN A 602 -14.61 -27.15 -6.07
CA GLN A 602 -13.85 -27.89 -5.04
C GLN A 602 -13.71 -29.41 -5.33
N PHE A 603 -14.67 -29.99 -6.07
CA PHE A 603 -14.69 -31.42 -6.42
C PHE A 603 -13.59 -31.83 -7.42
N ASP A 604 -13.21 -30.96 -8.36
CA ASP A 604 -12.26 -31.30 -9.43
C ASP A 604 -10.80 -31.28 -8.94
N ASN A 605 -10.50 -30.52 -7.89
CA ASN A 605 -9.13 -30.40 -7.35
C ASN A 605 -8.76 -31.54 -6.39
N LEU A 606 -9.72 -32.18 -5.71
CA LEU A 606 -9.43 -33.30 -4.80
C LEU A 606 -9.05 -34.59 -5.55
N LEU A 607 -9.40 -34.69 -6.84
CA LEU A 607 -8.95 -35.72 -7.77
C LEU A 607 -7.54 -35.48 -8.34
N THR A 608 -6.99 -34.28 -8.16
CA THR A 608 -5.68 -33.90 -8.75
C THR A 608 -4.53 -34.04 -7.75
N TYR A 609 -4.81 -34.03 -6.44
CA TYR A 609 -3.81 -34.11 -5.36
C TYR A 609 -3.81 -35.42 -4.55
N ASN A 610 -4.66 -36.39 -4.93
CA ASN A 610 -4.55 -37.81 -4.57
C ASN A 610 -4.39 -38.63 -5.86
#